data_AF-A0A9P9MUS6-F1
#
_entry.id   AF-A0A9P9MUS6-F1
#
_cell.length_a   1.000
_cell.length_b   1.000
_cell.length_c   1.000
_cell.angle_alpha   90.00
_cell.angle_beta   90.00
_cell.angle_gamma   90.00
#
_symmetry.space_group_name_H-M   'P 1'
#
loop_
_entity.id
_entity.type
_entity.pdbx_description
1 polymer ?
#
loop_
_entity_poly.entity_id
_entity_poly.type
_entity_poly.pdbx_seq_one_letter_code
_entity_poly.pdbx_strand_id
1 'polypeptide(L)'
;MADILGTHVASRTPVYQDGQLLRYFLGLEDSRPLVLSKECQELPNTSLKDVIFLSLDTENITAGQTPLVEQFQVGVSLLDSRDLQSHIDSWSLVSSRKDNLLRTQNYCIGPTGYCSKAARKFLFGQSESIHAHQVKEKIESLITDRDVVLVVCDGYNDLWLLGELKVKLEPVAILDPQKAAHDVLQPQYQRSLNDLMIDLDCPFNFLHVAGNDANFTLRALLMIAVKSSHGESLDDSQQAVLLFARAIAQSTGPDDWHEKKDDVAEEARRYNTEREEINRRKKETKKTKKSARKAKLAAEGHWSSTKKGRQEFWGKLENARK
;
A
#
# COMPACT_ATOMS: atom_id res chain seq x y z
N MET A 1 -5.12 -10.62 25.40
CA MET A 1 -4.85 -10.30 23.97
C MET A 1 -4.53 -8.82 23.82
N ALA A 2 -3.55 -8.37 24.60
CA ALA A 2 -2.96 -7.03 24.57
C ALA A 2 -1.47 -7.31 24.70
N ASP A 3 -0.70 -7.03 23.64
CA ASP A 3 0.78 -6.95 23.56
C ASP A 3 1.37 -7.28 22.17
N ILE A 4 0.64 -6.99 21.08
CA ILE A 4 1.27 -6.83 19.75
C ILE A 4 1.41 -5.33 19.38
N LEU A 5 0.83 -4.42 20.18
CA LEU A 5 1.00 -2.98 20.05
C LEU A 5 1.82 -2.47 21.25
N GLY A 6 3.11 -2.83 21.26
CA GLY A 6 4.04 -2.38 22.29
C GLY A 6 4.01 -0.85 22.42
N THR A 7 3.96 -0.39 23.67
CA THR A 7 4.02 1.02 24.04
C THR A 7 5.31 1.66 23.50
N HIS A 8 5.21 2.35 22.38
CA HIS A 8 6.31 3.12 21.80
C HIS A 8 6.67 4.29 22.71
N VAL A 9 7.83 4.18 23.34
CA VAL A 9 8.55 5.29 23.97
C VAL A 9 8.84 6.33 22.88
N ALA A 10 8.49 7.60 23.16
CA ALA A 10 8.75 8.74 22.29
C ALA A 10 10.27 8.97 22.14
N SER A 11 10.88 8.27 21.19
CA SER A 11 12.26 8.43 20.76
C SER A 11 12.22 8.77 19.27
N ARG A 12 12.75 9.95 18.93
CA ARG A 12 13.21 10.46 17.62
C ARG A 12 12.61 9.76 16.39
N THR A 13 11.82 10.52 15.62
CA THR A 13 11.30 10.24 14.26
C THR A 13 11.65 8.87 13.70
N PRO A 14 10.66 7.97 13.47
CA PRO A 14 10.96 6.69 12.86
C PRO A 14 11.61 6.96 11.51
N VAL A 15 12.89 6.60 11.38
CA VAL A 15 13.53 6.47 10.07
C VAL A 15 12.70 5.42 9.36
N TYR A 16 11.98 5.80 8.31
CA TYR A 16 11.22 4.84 7.52
C TYR A 16 12.23 3.83 6.95
N GLN A 17 12.11 2.58 7.38
CA GLN A 17 13.02 1.51 6.98
C GLN A 17 12.42 0.64 5.88
N ASP A 18 11.18 0.87 5.47
CA ASP A 18 10.47 0.02 4.51
C ASP A 18 11.18 0.00 3.14
N GLY A 19 11.73 1.14 2.70
CA GLY A 19 12.55 1.21 1.49
C GLY A 19 13.85 0.42 1.63
N GLN A 20 14.47 0.47 2.81
CA GLN A 20 15.69 -0.30 3.11
C GLN A 20 15.40 -1.80 3.16
N LEU A 21 14.40 -2.21 3.93
CA LEU A 21 13.93 -3.59 4.02
C LEU A 21 13.58 -4.16 2.66
N LEU A 22 12.88 -3.41 1.80
CA LEU A 22 12.59 -3.82 0.44
C LEU A 22 13.89 -4.14 -0.33
N ARG A 23 14.87 -3.25 -0.28
CA ARG A 23 16.16 -3.45 -0.95
C ARG A 23 16.93 -4.63 -0.36
N TYR A 24 16.94 -4.79 0.97
CA TYR A 24 17.52 -5.95 1.66
C TYR A 24 16.95 -7.27 1.14
N PHE A 25 15.61 -7.39 1.11
CA PHE A 25 14.97 -8.62 0.65
C PHE A 25 15.23 -8.90 -0.84
N LEU A 26 15.39 -7.86 -1.65
CA LEU A 26 15.72 -7.96 -3.07
C LEU A 26 17.23 -8.12 -3.36
N GLY A 27 18.09 -8.15 -2.34
CA GLY A 27 19.54 -8.28 -2.52
C GLY A 27 20.23 -7.02 -3.08
N LEU A 28 19.62 -5.85 -2.95
CA LEU A 28 20.08 -4.57 -3.50
C LEU A 28 20.86 -3.72 -2.49
N GLU A 29 21.04 -4.17 -1.25
CA GLU A 29 21.60 -3.36 -0.16
C GLU A 29 23.03 -3.77 0.22
N ASP A 30 23.87 -2.76 0.50
CA ASP A 30 25.22 -2.94 1.05
C ASP A 30 25.23 -3.03 2.59
N SER A 31 24.13 -2.64 3.25
CA SER A 31 24.03 -2.55 4.70
C SER A 31 22.77 -3.24 5.23
N ARG A 32 22.90 -3.97 6.34
CA ARG A 32 21.80 -4.72 6.95
C ARG A 32 20.77 -3.79 7.61
N PRO A 33 19.44 -4.04 7.46
CA PRO A 33 18.41 -3.28 8.16
C PRO A 33 18.44 -3.55 9.66
N LEU A 34 17.95 -2.58 10.44
CA LEU A 34 18.00 -2.62 11.92
C LEU A 34 16.89 -3.46 12.56
N VAL A 35 15.81 -3.77 11.83
CA VAL A 35 14.60 -4.40 12.39
C VAL A 35 14.14 -5.55 11.50
N LEU A 36 14.53 -6.77 11.87
CA LEU A 36 13.98 -8.02 11.35
C LEU A 36 13.51 -8.87 12.52
N SER A 37 12.41 -9.61 12.39
CA SER A 37 11.99 -10.55 13.43
C SER A 37 12.89 -11.79 13.48
N LYS A 38 13.47 -12.18 12.34
CA LYS A 38 14.50 -13.21 12.19
C LYS A 38 15.31 -13.02 10.91
N GLU A 39 16.44 -13.70 10.85
CA GLU A 39 17.27 -13.76 9.65
C GLU A 39 16.66 -14.69 8.59
N CYS A 40 16.68 -14.22 7.34
CA CYS A 40 16.22 -14.99 6.18
C CYS A 40 17.41 -15.58 5.45
N GLN A 41 17.24 -16.78 4.88
CA GLN A 41 18.25 -17.39 4.03
C GLN A 41 18.38 -16.61 2.71
N GLU A 42 19.56 -16.67 2.09
CA GLU A 42 19.78 -16.20 0.73
C GLU A 42 19.56 -17.34 -0.26
N LEU A 43 19.12 -17.01 -1.46
CA LEU A 43 19.03 -17.97 -2.56
C LEU A 43 20.43 -18.30 -3.11
N PRO A 44 20.65 -19.50 -3.67
CA PRO A 44 21.95 -19.89 -4.18
C PRO A 44 22.46 -18.93 -5.25
N ASN A 45 23.72 -18.51 -5.11
CA ASN A 45 24.44 -17.64 -6.06
C ASN A 45 23.90 -16.21 -6.21
N THR A 46 23.01 -15.75 -5.32
CA THR A 46 22.52 -14.36 -5.31
C THR A 46 22.38 -13.81 -3.91
N SER A 47 22.28 -12.48 -3.79
CA SER A 47 21.98 -11.81 -2.52
C SER A 47 20.47 -11.73 -2.23
N LEU A 48 19.62 -12.28 -3.12
CA LEU A 48 18.17 -12.29 -3.00
C LEU A 48 17.74 -13.18 -1.82
N LYS A 49 16.87 -12.69 -0.95
CA LYS A 49 16.42 -13.46 0.21
C LYS A 49 15.37 -14.49 -0.21
N ASP A 50 15.42 -15.69 0.38
CA ASP A 50 14.44 -16.75 0.19
C ASP A 50 13.18 -16.46 1.02
N VAL A 51 12.27 -15.67 0.43
CA VAL A 51 11.05 -15.19 1.07
C VAL A 51 9.90 -15.20 0.08
N ILE A 52 8.68 -15.18 0.61
CA ILE A 52 7.47 -14.85 -0.14
C ILE A 52 7.07 -13.43 0.24
N PHE A 53 6.92 -12.56 -0.76
CA PHE A 53 6.19 -11.30 -0.57
C PHE A 53 4.70 -11.60 -0.70
N LEU A 54 3.97 -11.47 0.42
CA LEU A 54 2.52 -11.61 0.46
C LEU A 54 1.90 -10.22 0.59
N SER A 55 1.34 -9.70 -0.49
CA SER A 55 0.54 -8.49 -0.47
C SER A 55 -0.90 -8.81 -0.11
N LEU A 56 -1.50 -8.03 0.79
CA LEU A 56 -2.87 -8.21 1.26
C LEU A 56 -3.61 -6.88 1.26
N ASP A 57 -4.87 -6.94 0.85
CA ASP A 57 -5.81 -5.80 0.90
C ASP A 57 -7.21 -6.32 1.23
N THR A 58 -8.02 -5.50 1.88
CA THR A 58 -9.39 -5.83 2.29
C THR A 58 -10.38 -4.74 1.92
N GLU A 59 -11.56 -5.14 1.47
CA GLU A 59 -12.62 -4.21 1.07
C GLU A 59 -13.87 -4.41 1.93
N ASN A 60 -14.47 -3.30 2.37
CA ASN A 60 -15.63 -3.24 3.29
C ASN A 60 -15.36 -3.77 4.71
N ILE A 61 -14.10 -3.81 5.15
CA ILE A 61 -13.73 -4.08 6.54
C ILE A 61 -13.45 -2.78 7.28
N THR A 62 -13.89 -2.69 8.53
CA THR A 62 -13.53 -1.59 9.45
C THR A 62 -13.04 -2.18 10.76
N ALA A 63 -11.83 -1.81 11.16
CA ALA A 63 -11.24 -2.30 12.39
C ALA A 63 -12.11 -2.01 13.62
N GLY A 64 -12.21 -3.00 14.51
CA GLY A 64 -13.06 -2.96 15.70
C GLY A 64 -14.51 -3.38 15.48
N GLN A 65 -14.92 -3.67 14.24
CA GLN A 65 -16.28 -4.10 13.94
C GLN A 65 -16.50 -5.57 14.28
N THR A 66 -17.22 -5.84 15.38
CA THR A 66 -17.58 -7.19 15.82
C THR A 66 -19.11 -7.29 16.02
N PRO A 67 -19.79 -8.32 15.46
CA PRO A 67 -19.26 -9.37 14.58
C PRO A 67 -18.79 -8.82 13.22
N LEU A 68 -18.00 -9.61 12.49
CA LEU A 68 -17.59 -9.27 11.12
C LEU A 68 -18.81 -8.99 10.23
N VAL A 69 -18.65 -8.06 9.28
CA VAL A 69 -19.68 -7.79 8.28
C VAL A 69 -20.00 -9.02 7.44
N GLU A 70 -21.25 -9.12 7.01
CA GLU A 70 -21.71 -10.23 6.16
C GLU A 70 -21.15 -10.18 4.74
N GLN A 71 -20.61 -9.02 4.31
CA GLN A 71 -20.04 -8.84 2.97
C GLN A 71 -18.69 -8.13 3.02
N PHE A 72 -17.66 -8.77 2.48
CA PHE A 72 -16.32 -8.19 2.33
C PHE A 72 -15.50 -8.97 1.31
N GLN A 73 -14.36 -8.41 0.90
CA GLN A 73 -13.38 -9.11 0.08
C GLN A 73 -12.03 -9.14 0.78
N VAL A 74 -11.25 -10.18 0.47
CA VAL A 74 -9.84 -10.32 0.85
C VAL A 74 -9.06 -10.61 -0.42
N GLY A 75 -8.16 -9.71 -0.76
CA GLY A 75 -7.23 -9.85 -1.86
C GLY A 75 -5.88 -10.31 -1.36
N VAL A 76 -5.27 -11.26 -2.06
CA VAL A 76 -3.89 -11.66 -1.81
C VAL A 76 -3.12 -11.73 -3.11
N SER A 77 -1.89 -11.22 -3.11
CA SER A 77 -0.97 -11.33 -4.24
C SER A 77 0.41 -11.75 -3.77
N LEU A 78 0.96 -12.79 -4.40
CA LEU A 78 2.21 -13.42 -4.00
C LEU A 78 3.30 -13.21 -5.05
N LEU A 79 4.49 -12.88 -4.59
CA LEU A 79 5.74 -13.03 -5.35
C LEU A 79 6.68 -13.94 -4.56
N ASP A 80 7.01 -15.08 -5.14
CA ASP A 80 8.00 -16.01 -4.57
C ASP A 80 9.38 -15.65 -5.12
N SER A 81 10.35 -15.37 -4.25
CA SER A 81 11.70 -15.00 -4.70
C SER A 81 12.42 -16.15 -5.43
N ARG A 82 12.01 -17.40 -5.22
CA ARG A 82 12.53 -18.56 -5.96
C ARG A 82 12.07 -18.56 -7.43
N ASP A 83 10.84 -18.10 -7.68
CA ASP A 83 10.34 -17.95 -9.05
C ASP A 83 11.15 -16.86 -9.76
N LEU A 84 11.42 -15.74 -9.07
CA LEU A 84 12.27 -14.66 -9.59
C LEU A 84 13.69 -15.15 -9.92
N GLN A 85 14.33 -15.88 -9.00
CA GLN A 85 15.66 -16.46 -9.21
C GLN A 85 15.71 -17.40 -10.42
N SER A 86 14.72 -18.30 -10.53
CA SER A 86 14.66 -19.26 -11.63
C SER A 86 14.60 -18.57 -13.00
N HIS A 87 13.93 -17.41 -13.06
CA HIS A 87 13.87 -16.61 -14.28
C HIS A 87 15.18 -15.89 -14.58
N ILE A 88 15.90 -15.41 -13.54
CA ILE A 88 17.24 -14.84 -13.68
C ILE A 88 18.22 -15.88 -14.25
N ASP A 89 18.20 -17.10 -13.73
CA ASP A 89 19.09 -18.18 -14.17
C ASP A 89 18.81 -18.62 -15.62
N SER A 90 17.56 -18.52 -16.07
CA SER A 90 17.10 -18.96 -17.40
C SER A 90 17.11 -17.86 -18.47
N TRP A 91 17.44 -16.61 -18.11
CA TRP A 91 17.31 -15.41 -18.95
C TRP A 91 18.03 -15.50 -20.30
N SER A 92 19.04 -16.36 -20.44
CA SER A 92 19.79 -16.52 -21.69
C SER A 92 19.06 -17.30 -22.79
N LEU A 93 17.87 -17.87 -22.57
CA LEU A 93 17.34 -18.91 -23.46
C LEU A 93 16.00 -18.65 -24.17
N VAL A 94 15.04 -17.85 -23.67
CA VAL A 94 13.72 -17.76 -24.35
C VAL A 94 13.01 -16.42 -24.21
N SER A 95 12.72 -15.81 -25.37
CA SER A 95 11.79 -14.70 -25.58
C SER A 95 10.44 -14.84 -24.87
N SER A 96 10.06 -13.77 -24.18
CA SER A 96 8.74 -13.11 -24.26
C SER A 96 7.48 -13.88 -23.89
N ARG A 97 7.51 -14.83 -22.95
CA ARG A 97 6.28 -15.11 -22.21
C ARG A 97 6.15 -14.15 -21.04
N LYS A 98 5.02 -13.45 -21.02
CA LYS A 98 4.52 -12.62 -19.92
C LYS A 98 4.16 -13.54 -18.76
N ASP A 99 5.14 -14.23 -18.21
CA ASP A 99 4.89 -15.13 -17.10
C ASP A 99 4.48 -14.26 -15.91
N ASN A 100 3.22 -14.44 -15.50
CA ASN A 100 2.64 -13.76 -14.34
C ASN A 100 3.33 -14.33 -13.09
N LEU A 101 4.53 -13.82 -12.79
CA LEU A 101 5.27 -14.11 -11.56
C LEU A 101 4.44 -13.77 -10.31
N LEU A 102 3.48 -12.85 -10.46
CA LEU A 102 2.50 -12.55 -9.43
C LEU A 102 1.33 -13.53 -9.51
N ARG A 103 1.13 -14.29 -8.42
CA ARG A 103 -0.06 -15.13 -8.23
C ARG A 103 -1.06 -14.37 -7.37
N THR A 104 -2.22 -14.05 -7.91
CA THR A 104 -3.23 -13.24 -7.21
C THR A 104 -4.54 -13.99 -7.06
N GLN A 105 -5.14 -13.88 -5.88
CA GLN A 105 -6.44 -14.45 -5.58
C GLN A 105 -7.34 -13.38 -4.95
N ASN A 106 -8.63 -13.44 -5.26
CA ASN A 106 -9.64 -12.57 -4.66
C ASN A 106 -10.72 -13.45 -4.01
N TYR A 107 -10.80 -13.41 -2.69
CA TYR A 107 -11.83 -14.11 -1.94
C TYR A 107 -12.98 -13.16 -1.65
N CYS A 108 -14.20 -13.56 -1.99
CA CYS A 108 -15.40 -12.78 -1.74
C CYS A 108 -16.34 -13.49 -0.77
N ILE A 109 -16.71 -12.78 0.29
CA ILE A 109 -17.63 -13.22 1.32
C ILE A 109 -18.90 -12.39 1.18
N GLY A 110 -20.07 -13.03 1.15
CA GLY A 110 -21.37 -12.37 1.13
C GLY A 110 -22.34 -12.90 0.06
N PRO A 111 -23.44 -12.17 -0.21
CA PRO A 111 -24.45 -12.61 -1.16
C PRO A 111 -23.92 -12.78 -2.59
N THR A 112 -24.48 -13.71 -3.37
CA THR A 112 -24.06 -13.99 -4.76
C THR A 112 -24.01 -12.73 -5.62
N GLY A 113 -24.99 -11.83 -5.49
CA GLY A 113 -25.02 -10.58 -6.25
C GLY A 113 -23.87 -9.61 -5.94
N TYR A 114 -23.35 -9.63 -4.71
CA TYR A 114 -22.15 -8.89 -4.33
C TYR A 114 -20.91 -9.53 -4.98
N CYS A 115 -20.73 -10.84 -4.80
CA CYS A 115 -19.56 -11.54 -5.31
C CYS A 115 -19.48 -11.59 -6.84
N SER A 116 -20.60 -11.70 -7.55
CA SER A 116 -20.62 -11.61 -9.02
C SER A 116 -20.26 -10.20 -9.52
N LYS A 117 -20.49 -9.14 -8.74
CA LYS A 117 -20.03 -7.78 -9.11
C LYS A 117 -18.53 -7.64 -8.95
N ALA A 118 -17.97 -8.13 -7.84
CA ALA A 118 -16.54 -8.17 -7.60
C ALA A 118 -15.81 -9.00 -8.67
N ALA A 119 -16.30 -10.22 -8.95
CA ALA A 119 -15.71 -11.14 -9.91
C ALA A 119 -15.55 -10.55 -11.32
N ARG A 120 -16.55 -9.77 -11.78
CA ARG A 120 -16.51 -9.12 -13.11
C ARG A 120 -15.46 -8.01 -13.23
N LYS A 121 -14.96 -7.50 -12.11
CA LYS A 121 -13.95 -6.43 -12.06
C LYS A 121 -12.56 -6.94 -11.68
N PHE A 122 -12.45 -8.18 -11.21
CA PHE A 122 -11.17 -8.76 -10.86
C PHE A 122 -10.36 -9.07 -12.13
N LEU A 123 -9.13 -8.55 -12.18
CA LEU A 123 -8.31 -8.53 -13.39
C LEU A 123 -7.30 -9.68 -13.50
N PHE A 124 -7.05 -10.37 -12.39
CA PHE A 124 -5.92 -11.29 -12.25
C PHE A 124 -6.35 -12.76 -12.09
N GLY A 125 -7.55 -13.10 -12.58
CA GLY A 125 -8.07 -14.46 -12.56
C GLY A 125 -9.57 -14.52 -12.25
N GLN A 126 -9.96 -15.51 -11.45
CA GLN A 126 -11.34 -15.69 -11.00
C GLN A 126 -11.45 -15.35 -9.51
N SER A 127 -12.50 -14.61 -9.13
CA SER A 127 -12.82 -14.42 -7.71
C SER A 127 -13.50 -15.67 -7.17
N GLU A 128 -13.07 -16.12 -5.99
CA GLU A 128 -13.63 -17.29 -5.32
C GLU A 128 -14.64 -16.82 -4.25
N SER A 129 -15.85 -17.35 -4.27
CA SER A 129 -16.83 -17.09 -3.21
C SER A 129 -16.63 -18.10 -2.08
N ILE A 130 -16.32 -17.59 -0.88
CA ILE A 130 -16.04 -18.42 0.30
C ILE A 130 -16.79 -17.90 1.53
N HIS A 131 -16.82 -18.71 2.59
CA HIS A 131 -17.27 -18.27 3.90
C HIS A 131 -16.13 -17.62 4.70
N ALA A 132 -16.47 -16.70 5.60
CA ALA A 132 -15.49 -15.98 6.43
C ALA A 132 -14.53 -16.91 7.20
N HIS A 133 -15.03 -18.06 7.71
CA HIS A 133 -14.21 -19.01 8.45
C HIS A 133 -13.14 -19.72 7.58
N GLN A 134 -13.29 -19.72 6.26
CA GLN A 134 -12.34 -20.35 5.32
C GLN A 134 -11.16 -19.43 4.97
N VAL A 135 -11.28 -18.11 5.21
CA VAL A 135 -10.25 -17.12 4.88
C VAL A 135 -8.91 -17.48 5.55
N LYS A 136 -8.96 -17.91 6.82
CA LYS A 136 -7.78 -18.31 7.58
C LYS A 136 -7.02 -19.44 6.89
N GLU A 137 -7.70 -20.55 6.63
CA GLU A 137 -7.09 -21.74 6.01
C GLU A 137 -6.52 -21.40 4.63
N LYS A 138 -7.26 -20.60 3.85
CA LYS A 138 -6.82 -20.13 2.54
C LYS A 138 -5.51 -19.36 2.63
N ILE A 139 -5.40 -18.33 3.49
CA ILE A 139 -4.17 -17.54 3.62
C ILE A 139 -3.01 -18.39 4.15
N GLU A 140 -3.22 -19.17 5.20
CA GLU A 140 -2.17 -20.01 5.81
C GLU A 140 -1.63 -21.04 4.81
N SER A 141 -2.49 -21.61 3.95
CA SER A 141 -2.06 -22.59 2.94
C SER A 141 -1.07 -22.03 1.90
N LEU A 142 -1.12 -20.72 1.61
CA LEU A 142 -0.33 -20.08 0.55
C LEU A 142 1.15 -19.89 0.92
N ILE A 143 1.47 -19.95 2.21
CA ILE A 143 2.76 -19.55 2.79
C ILE A 143 3.42 -20.67 3.59
N THR A 144 2.87 -21.88 3.53
CA THR A 144 3.32 -23.03 4.32
C THR A 144 4.83 -23.24 4.15
N ASP A 145 5.55 -23.32 5.28
CA ASP A 145 6.99 -23.56 5.36
C ASP A 145 7.87 -22.51 4.68
N ARG A 146 7.41 -21.25 4.60
CA ARG A 146 8.17 -20.14 4.00
C ARG A 146 8.21 -18.91 4.90
N ASP A 147 9.31 -18.18 4.77
CA ASP A 147 9.45 -16.87 5.40
C ASP A 147 8.64 -15.84 4.62
N VAL A 148 7.81 -15.07 5.31
CA VAL A 148 6.87 -14.14 4.67
C VAL A 148 7.21 -12.69 4.98
N VAL A 149 7.35 -11.90 3.94
CA VAL A 149 7.31 -10.43 4.00
C VAL A 149 5.88 -10.01 3.70
N LEU A 150 5.16 -9.50 4.71
CA LEU A 150 3.80 -9.01 4.53
C LEU A 150 3.86 -7.60 3.92
N VAL A 151 3.10 -7.36 2.85
CA VAL A 151 2.98 -6.07 2.20
C VAL A 151 1.54 -5.57 2.35
N VAL A 152 1.35 -4.40 2.94
CA VAL A 152 0.02 -3.80 3.16
C VAL A 152 0.06 -2.29 2.93
N CYS A 153 -0.92 -1.73 2.25
CA CYS A 153 -1.01 -0.30 1.95
C CYS A 153 -2.04 0.35 2.89
N ASP A 154 -1.60 1.18 3.85
CA ASP A 154 -2.50 1.66 4.94
C ASP A 154 -3.17 0.50 5.72
N GLY A 155 -2.36 -0.50 6.06
CA GLY A 155 -2.80 -1.83 6.50
C GLY A 155 -3.53 -1.97 7.84
N TYR A 156 -4.07 -0.90 8.42
CA TYR A 156 -4.72 -0.97 9.74
C TYR A 156 -5.92 -1.92 9.76
N ASN A 157 -6.80 -1.84 8.76
CA ASN A 157 -7.97 -2.72 8.64
C ASN A 157 -7.55 -4.16 8.31
N ASP A 158 -6.55 -4.30 7.44
CA ASP A 158 -5.99 -5.58 6.99
C ASP A 158 -5.40 -6.38 8.14
N LEU A 159 -4.51 -5.75 8.91
CA LEU A 159 -3.86 -6.35 10.08
C LEU A 159 -4.88 -6.67 11.17
N TRP A 160 -5.88 -5.80 11.36
CA TRP A 160 -6.96 -6.09 12.29
C TRP A 160 -7.76 -7.33 11.88
N LEU A 161 -8.12 -7.48 10.60
CA LEU A 161 -8.83 -8.65 10.09
C LEU A 161 -8.01 -9.94 10.32
N LEU A 162 -6.71 -9.91 10.03
CA LEU A 162 -5.82 -11.06 10.27
C LEU A 162 -5.81 -11.46 11.75
N GLY A 163 -5.78 -10.47 12.65
CA GLY A 163 -5.87 -10.68 14.09
C GLY A 163 -7.21 -11.29 14.53
N GLU A 164 -8.32 -10.75 14.02
CA GLU A 164 -9.67 -11.23 14.34
C GLU A 164 -9.89 -12.67 13.85
N LEU A 165 -9.43 -12.99 12.64
CA LEU A 165 -9.49 -14.33 12.05
C LEU A 165 -8.44 -15.29 12.64
N LYS A 166 -7.54 -14.81 13.50
CA LYS A 166 -6.44 -15.58 14.11
C LYS A 166 -5.59 -16.31 13.06
N VAL A 167 -5.25 -15.59 11.99
CA VAL A 167 -4.33 -16.07 10.95
C VAL A 167 -2.91 -16.07 11.50
N LYS A 168 -2.22 -17.21 11.38
CA LYS A 168 -0.84 -17.39 11.82
C LYS A 168 0.11 -17.11 10.66
N LEU A 169 0.47 -15.84 10.50
CA LEU A 169 1.38 -15.40 9.45
C LEU A 169 2.84 -15.26 9.92
N GLU A 170 3.06 -14.79 11.16
CA GLU A 170 4.38 -14.52 11.76
C GLU A 170 5.41 -13.91 10.78
N PRO A 171 5.11 -12.74 10.16
CA PRO A 171 5.94 -12.20 9.10
C PRO A 171 7.34 -11.80 9.58
N VAL A 172 8.34 -11.97 8.72
CA VAL A 172 9.73 -11.54 8.99
C VAL A 172 9.88 -10.03 9.01
N ALA A 173 9.05 -9.37 8.20
CA ALA A 173 8.90 -7.92 8.11
C ALA A 173 7.51 -7.57 7.57
N ILE A 174 7.05 -6.35 7.87
CA ILE A 174 5.86 -5.75 7.28
C ILE A 174 6.30 -4.51 6.50
N LEU A 175 5.96 -4.45 5.22
CA LEU A 175 6.27 -3.34 4.32
C LEU A 175 5.01 -2.56 3.96
N ASP A 176 5.09 -1.25 4.07
CA ASP A 176 4.10 -0.31 3.56
C ASP A 176 4.69 0.45 2.36
N PRO A 177 4.19 0.22 1.13
CA PRO A 177 4.69 0.91 -0.05
C PRO A 177 4.58 2.44 0.04
N GLN A 178 3.63 2.98 0.81
CA GLN A 178 3.54 4.44 1.03
C GLN A 178 4.75 4.95 1.82
N LYS A 179 5.23 4.18 2.80
CA LYS A 179 6.43 4.50 3.58
C LYS A 179 7.70 4.26 2.76
N ALA A 180 7.77 3.15 2.04
CA ALA A 180 8.92 2.86 1.16
C ALA A 180 9.08 3.93 0.07
N ALA A 181 7.96 4.43 -0.48
CA ALA A 181 7.97 5.51 -1.46
C ALA A 181 8.46 6.85 -0.89
N HIS A 182 8.39 7.06 0.43
CA HIS A 182 8.75 8.34 1.04
C HIS A 182 10.20 8.72 0.75
N ASP A 183 11.12 7.77 0.86
CA ASP A 183 12.55 8.02 0.69
C ASP A 183 12.94 8.19 -0.78
N VAL A 184 12.17 7.57 -1.68
CA VAL A 184 12.46 7.53 -3.13
C VAL A 184 11.79 8.69 -3.87
N LEU A 185 10.52 8.96 -3.57
CA LEU A 185 9.70 9.94 -4.28
C LEU A 185 9.62 11.30 -3.56
N GLN A 186 10.06 11.37 -2.29
CA GLN A 186 9.97 12.56 -1.44
C GLN A 186 8.59 13.25 -1.49
N PRO A 187 7.48 12.49 -1.34
CA PRO A 187 6.15 13.05 -1.47
C PRO A 187 5.85 14.01 -0.32
N GLN A 188 5.19 15.13 -0.63
CA GLN A 188 4.82 16.14 0.37
C GLN A 188 3.63 15.71 1.26
N TYR A 189 2.97 14.60 0.95
CA TYR A 189 1.77 14.12 1.62
C TYR A 189 1.62 12.60 1.44
N GLN A 190 0.81 11.98 2.30
CA GLN A 190 0.49 10.55 2.22
C GLN A 190 -0.29 10.26 0.93
N ARG A 191 0.23 9.33 0.13
CA ARG A 191 -0.29 8.96 -1.19
C ARG A 191 -1.27 7.80 -1.05
N SER A 192 -2.41 7.87 -1.74
CA SER A 192 -3.24 6.67 -1.93
C SER A 192 -2.53 5.68 -2.85
N LEU A 193 -2.99 4.42 -2.88
CA LEU A 193 -2.49 3.45 -3.86
C LEU A 193 -2.62 3.99 -5.28
N ASN A 194 -3.76 4.60 -5.63
CA ASN A 194 -3.97 5.24 -6.93
C ASN A 194 -2.91 6.31 -7.23
N ASP A 195 -2.65 7.21 -6.28
CA ASP A 195 -1.62 8.25 -6.45
C ASP A 195 -0.23 7.63 -6.66
N LEU A 196 0.11 6.54 -5.94
CA LEU A 196 1.36 5.81 -6.13
C LEU A 196 1.46 5.19 -7.52
N MET A 197 0.39 4.55 -8.02
CA MET A 197 0.40 3.94 -9.35
C MET A 197 0.66 4.98 -10.44
N ILE A 198 0.07 6.18 -10.31
CA ILE A 198 0.31 7.31 -11.21
C ILE A 198 1.75 7.81 -11.11
N ASP A 199 2.25 8.10 -9.89
CA ASP A 199 3.61 8.62 -9.69
C ASP A 199 4.69 7.62 -10.14
N LEU A 200 4.39 6.32 -10.07
CA LEU A 200 5.29 5.23 -10.47
C LEU A 200 5.15 4.82 -11.94
N ASP A 201 4.23 5.43 -12.69
CA ASP A 201 3.90 5.07 -14.08
C ASP A 201 3.62 3.57 -14.25
N CYS A 202 2.87 3.01 -13.28
CA CYS A 202 2.45 1.62 -13.28
C CYS A 202 1.01 1.53 -13.82
N PRO A 203 0.70 0.66 -14.79
CA PRO A 203 -0.66 0.46 -15.26
C PRO A 203 -1.57 -0.08 -14.15
N PHE A 204 -2.79 0.44 -14.05
CA PHE A 204 -3.82 -0.03 -13.12
C PHE A 204 -5.24 0.19 -13.67
N ASN A 205 -6.22 -0.56 -13.17
CA ASN A 205 -7.65 -0.41 -13.51
C ASN A 205 -8.49 -1.08 -12.39
N PHE A 206 -9.76 -0.70 -12.25
CA PHE A 206 -10.70 -1.30 -11.30
C PHE A 206 -10.15 -1.45 -9.87
N LEU A 207 -9.59 -0.35 -9.34
CA LEU A 207 -9.33 -0.23 -7.89
C LEU A 207 -10.65 -0.41 -7.11
N HIS A 208 -10.54 -0.72 -5.82
CA HIS A 208 -11.65 -1.15 -4.95
C HIS A 208 -12.15 -2.57 -5.23
N VAL A 209 -11.23 -3.42 -5.67
CA VAL A 209 -11.38 -4.87 -5.71
C VAL A 209 -10.14 -5.39 -5.01
N ALA A 210 -10.32 -5.96 -3.83
CA ALA A 210 -9.21 -6.28 -2.93
C ALA A 210 -8.07 -7.06 -3.63
N GLY A 211 -8.40 -8.06 -4.45
CA GLY A 211 -7.39 -8.80 -5.22
C GLY A 211 -6.61 -7.94 -6.23
N ASN A 212 -7.26 -6.97 -6.87
CA ASN A 212 -6.59 -6.01 -7.75
C ASN A 212 -5.65 -5.11 -6.94
N ASP A 213 -6.15 -4.55 -5.83
CA ASP A 213 -5.42 -3.62 -4.98
C ASP A 213 -4.20 -4.30 -4.33
N ALA A 214 -4.32 -5.56 -3.89
CA ALA A 214 -3.19 -6.36 -3.42
C ALA A 214 -2.13 -6.57 -4.51
N ASN A 215 -2.53 -6.84 -5.76
CA ASN A 215 -1.58 -7.00 -6.87
C ASN A 215 -0.87 -5.68 -7.21
N PHE A 216 -1.62 -4.58 -7.32
CA PHE A 216 -1.08 -3.26 -7.60
C PHE A 216 -0.17 -2.75 -6.49
N THR A 217 -0.50 -3.03 -5.23
CA THR A 217 0.35 -2.73 -4.07
C THR A 217 1.74 -3.37 -4.23
N LEU A 218 1.79 -4.64 -4.65
CA LEU A 218 3.06 -5.34 -4.86
C LEU A 218 3.83 -4.81 -6.07
N ARG A 219 3.13 -4.45 -7.16
CA ARG A 219 3.74 -3.80 -8.34
C ARG A 219 4.32 -2.43 -8.01
N ALA A 220 3.60 -1.62 -7.23
CA ALA A 220 4.08 -0.34 -6.75
C ALA A 220 5.36 -0.53 -5.92
N LEU A 221 5.37 -1.49 -4.99
CA LEU A 221 6.55 -1.82 -4.20
C LEU A 221 7.76 -2.18 -5.08
N LEU A 222 7.58 -3.04 -6.08
CA LEU A 222 8.65 -3.42 -7.01
C LEU A 222 9.17 -2.23 -7.83
N MET A 223 8.29 -1.34 -8.29
CA MET A 223 8.72 -0.13 -9.01
C MET A 223 9.44 0.87 -8.10
N ILE A 224 9.09 0.94 -6.81
CA ILE A 224 9.81 1.75 -5.83
C ILE A 224 11.26 1.26 -5.72
N ALA A 225 11.50 -0.06 -5.65
CA ALA A 225 12.86 -0.61 -5.66
C ALA A 225 13.64 -0.17 -6.92
N VAL A 226 13.03 -0.31 -8.10
CA VAL A 226 13.61 0.12 -9.38
C VAL A 226 13.99 1.60 -9.41
N LYS A 227 13.12 2.47 -8.89
CA LYS A 227 13.39 3.91 -8.82
C LYS A 227 14.46 4.23 -7.76
N SER A 228 14.48 3.50 -6.64
CA SER A 228 15.44 3.71 -5.56
C SER A 228 16.88 3.43 -5.98
N SER A 229 17.10 2.52 -6.92
CA SER A 229 18.42 2.11 -7.38
C SER A 229 18.94 2.89 -8.59
N HIS A 230 18.30 4.02 -8.94
CA HIS A 230 18.71 4.81 -10.09
C HIS A 230 20.07 5.48 -9.85
N GLY A 231 21.05 5.20 -10.72
CA GLY A 231 22.40 5.78 -10.65
C GLY A 231 23.38 5.02 -9.75
N GLU A 232 22.97 3.90 -9.16
CA GLU A 232 23.83 3.01 -8.38
C GLU A 232 24.64 2.07 -9.30
N SER A 233 25.82 1.65 -8.84
CA SER A 233 26.62 0.61 -9.48
C SER A 233 26.15 -0.75 -8.99
N LEU A 234 25.42 -1.49 -9.83
CA LEU A 234 24.82 -2.78 -9.49
C LEU A 234 25.57 -3.92 -10.19
N ASP A 235 25.68 -5.07 -9.54
CA ASP A 235 26.17 -6.28 -10.19
C ASP A 235 25.13 -6.87 -11.18
N ASP A 236 25.54 -7.87 -11.97
CA ASP A 236 24.69 -8.48 -13.00
C ASP A 236 23.42 -9.12 -12.41
N SER A 237 23.49 -9.69 -11.20
CA SER A 237 22.36 -10.32 -10.51
C SER A 237 21.35 -9.27 -10.06
N GLN A 238 21.83 -8.20 -9.42
CA GLN A 238 21.02 -7.07 -8.98
C GLN A 238 20.34 -6.37 -10.17
N GLN A 239 21.07 -6.18 -11.27
CA GLN A 239 20.49 -5.63 -12.50
C GLN A 239 19.37 -6.53 -13.04
N ALA A 240 19.56 -7.85 -13.05
CA ALA A 240 18.52 -8.79 -13.48
C ALA A 240 17.28 -8.70 -12.59
N VAL A 241 17.45 -8.69 -11.25
CA VAL A 241 16.35 -8.49 -10.29
C VAL A 241 15.55 -7.23 -10.61
N LEU A 242 16.22 -6.09 -10.84
CA LEU A 242 15.54 -4.83 -11.15
C LEU A 242 14.86 -4.83 -12.53
N LEU A 243 15.44 -5.50 -13.52
CA LEU A 243 14.81 -5.66 -14.84
C LEU A 243 13.49 -6.43 -14.72
N PHE A 244 13.46 -7.53 -13.96
CA PHE A 244 12.24 -8.27 -13.68
C PHE A 244 11.25 -7.47 -12.84
N ALA A 245 11.70 -6.81 -11.78
CA ALA A 245 10.85 -5.95 -10.95
C ALA A 245 10.15 -4.88 -11.80
N ARG A 246 10.87 -4.23 -12.72
CA ARG A 246 10.32 -3.27 -13.68
C ARG A 246 9.31 -3.94 -14.62
N ALA A 247 9.66 -5.10 -15.20
CA ALA A 247 8.79 -5.82 -16.13
C ALA A 247 7.47 -6.26 -15.46
N ILE A 248 7.53 -6.76 -14.23
CA ILE A 248 6.36 -7.11 -13.43
C ILE A 248 5.51 -5.87 -13.17
N ALA A 249 6.13 -4.78 -12.69
CA ALA A 249 5.39 -3.57 -12.34
C ALA A 249 4.68 -2.92 -13.55
N GLN A 250 5.32 -2.95 -14.73
CA GLN A 250 4.79 -2.36 -15.97
C GLN A 250 3.90 -3.30 -16.79
N SER A 251 3.75 -4.56 -16.38
CA SER A 251 2.89 -5.52 -17.09
C SER A 251 1.41 -5.06 -17.07
N THR A 252 0.63 -5.41 -18.08
CA THR A 252 -0.83 -5.19 -18.09
C THR A 252 -1.62 -6.44 -17.68
N GLY A 253 -0.95 -7.47 -17.14
CA GLY A 253 -1.59 -8.72 -16.72
C GLY A 253 -1.79 -9.73 -17.87
N PRO A 254 -2.48 -10.86 -17.58
CA PRO A 254 -2.64 -11.99 -18.51
C PRO A 254 -3.37 -11.64 -19.81
N ASP A 255 -4.38 -10.78 -19.73
CA ASP A 255 -5.23 -10.39 -20.86
C ASP A 255 -5.01 -8.93 -21.19
N ASP A 256 -3.76 -8.58 -21.52
CA ASP A 256 -3.36 -7.32 -22.15
C ASP A 256 -4.53 -6.36 -22.26
N TRP A 257 -4.73 -5.50 -21.24
CA TRP A 257 -5.92 -4.65 -21.08
C TRP A 257 -6.09 -3.61 -22.20
N HIS A 258 -5.53 -3.88 -23.38
CA HIS A 258 -5.44 -3.11 -24.60
C HIS A 258 -6.79 -2.69 -25.16
N GLU A 259 -7.90 -3.37 -24.87
CA GLU A 259 -9.24 -2.82 -25.17
C GLU A 259 -9.65 -1.67 -24.23
N LYS A 260 -8.89 -1.41 -23.16
CA LYS A 260 -9.20 -0.44 -22.09
C LYS A 260 -8.02 0.46 -21.69
N LYS A 261 -6.98 0.58 -22.52
CA LYS A 261 -5.88 1.53 -22.23
C LYS A 261 -6.37 2.98 -22.20
N ASP A 262 -7.32 3.32 -23.08
CA ASP A 262 -8.01 4.61 -23.05
C ASP A 262 -8.76 4.78 -21.72
N ASP A 263 -9.36 3.71 -21.19
CA ASP A 263 -10.04 3.74 -19.89
C ASP A 263 -9.08 4.01 -18.73
N VAL A 264 -7.82 3.54 -18.76
CA VAL A 264 -6.84 3.82 -17.68
C VAL A 264 -6.47 5.30 -17.65
N ALA A 265 -6.11 5.86 -18.80
CA ALA A 265 -5.80 7.27 -18.90
C ALA A 265 -7.04 8.15 -18.59
N GLU A 266 -8.22 7.71 -19.01
CA GLU A 266 -9.48 8.36 -18.69
C GLU A 266 -9.84 8.25 -17.21
N GLU A 267 -9.62 7.10 -16.57
CA GLU A 267 -9.86 6.89 -15.15
C GLU A 267 -8.91 7.74 -14.30
N ALA A 268 -7.63 7.81 -14.66
CA ALA A 268 -6.68 8.73 -14.05
C ALA A 268 -7.12 10.20 -14.21
N ARG A 269 -7.58 10.60 -15.41
CA ARG A 269 -8.15 11.95 -15.65
C ARG A 269 -9.41 12.20 -14.81
N ARG A 270 -10.33 11.23 -14.75
CA ARG A 270 -11.58 11.32 -13.98
C ARG A 270 -11.28 11.47 -12.49
N TYR A 271 -10.38 10.65 -11.97
CA TYR A 271 -9.93 10.72 -10.58
C TYR A 271 -9.26 12.05 -10.26
N ASN A 272 -8.34 12.53 -11.11
CA ASN A 272 -7.72 13.84 -10.91
C ASN A 272 -8.76 14.97 -10.88
N THR A 273 -9.73 14.94 -11.80
CA THR A 273 -10.84 15.90 -11.84
C THR A 273 -11.69 15.85 -10.57
N GLU A 274 -12.05 14.65 -10.11
CA GLU A 274 -12.84 14.46 -8.89
C GLU A 274 -12.07 14.92 -7.63
N ARG A 275 -10.77 14.62 -7.57
CA ARG A 275 -9.88 15.05 -6.48
C ARG A 275 -9.75 16.56 -6.41
N GLU A 276 -9.58 17.22 -7.56
CA GLU A 276 -9.58 18.69 -7.65
C GLU A 276 -10.89 19.28 -7.15
N GLU A 277 -12.03 18.67 -7.51
CA GLU A 277 -13.35 19.10 -7.08
C GLU A 277 -13.55 18.94 -5.55
N ILE A 278 -13.15 17.80 -4.99
CA ILE A 278 -13.17 17.57 -3.54
C ILE A 278 -12.31 18.60 -2.83
N ASN A 279 -11.12 18.89 -3.35
CA ASN A 279 -10.21 19.89 -2.78
C ASN A 279 -10.81 21.30 -2.86
N ARG A 280 -11.50 21.65 -3.95
CA ARG A 280 -12.24 22.90 -4.11
C ARG A 280 -13.33 23.03 -3.04
N ARG A 281 -14.18 22.01 -2.87
CA ARG A 281 -15.25 21.97 -1.84
C ARG A 281 -14.69 22.07 -0.42
N LYS A 282 -13.57 21.39 -0.13
CA LYS A 282 -12.88 21.48 1.16
C LYS A 282 -12.36 22.90 1.42
N LYS A 283 -11.79 23.57 0.42
CA LYS A 283 -11.33 24.97 0.52
C LYS A 283 -12.50 25.92 0.78
N GLU A 284 -13.61 25.76 0.07
CA GLU A 284 -14.83 26.55 0.26
C GLU A 284 -15.43 26.36 1.66
N THR A 285 -15.54 25.12 2.11
CA THR A 285 -16.04 24.80 3.46
C THR A 285 -15.15 25.39 4.55
N LYS A 286 -13.82 25.37 4.38
CA LYS A 286 -12.89 26.03 5.30
C LYS A 286 -13.09 27.54 5.30
N LYS A 287 -13.32 28.15 4.13
CA LYS A 287 -13.59 29.59 3.99
C LYS A 287 -14.90 29.98 4.66
N THR A 288 -15.99 29.23 4.47
CA THR A 288 -17.29 29.51 5.10
C THR A 288 -17.22 29.33 6.62
N LYS A 289 -16.60 28.26 7.13
CA LYS A 289 -16.35 28.07 8.58
C LYS A 289 -15.54 29.22 9.19
N LYS A 290 -14.51 29.70 8.48
CA LYS A 290 -13.69 30.85 8.92
C LYS A 290 -14.51 32.14 8.94
N SER A 291 -15.31 32.40 7.92
CA SER A 291 -16.21 33.56 7.87
C SER A 291 -17.29 33.50 8.96
N ALA A 292 -17.91 32.34 9.19
CA ALA A 292 -18.91 32.14 10.25
C ALA A 292 -18.31 32.35 11.64
N ARG A 293 -17.11 31.80 11.91
CA ARG A 293 -16.39 32.06 13.17
C ARG A 293 -16.08 33.54 13.36
N LYS A 294 -15.67 34.24 12.30
CA LYS A 294 -15.41 35.69 12.34
C LYS A 294 -16.69 36.49 12.60
N ALA A 295 -17.81 36.12 11.98
CA ALA A 295 -19.11 36.75 12.19
C ALA A 295 -19.62 36.54 13.62
N LYS A 296 -19.49 35.31 14.15
CA LYS A 296 -19.84 34.99 15.55
C LYS A 296 -19.03 35.83 16.55
N LEU A 297 -17.71 35.89 16.38
CA LEU A 297 -16.83 36.71 17.24
C LEU A 297 -17.15 38.21 17.15
N ALA A 298 -17.60 38.71 15.99
CA ALA A 298 -18.04 40.08 15.83
C ALA A 298 -19.38 40.34 16.54
N ALA A 299 -20.33 39.41 16.46
CA ALA A 299 -21.63 39.51 17.14
C ALA A 299 -21.51 39.46 18.67
N GLU A 300 -20.56 38.67 19.20
CA GLU A 300 -20.26 38.58 20.64
C GLU A 300 -19.48 39.80 21.18
N GLY A 301 -19.21 40.82 20.35
CA GLY A 301 -18.49 42.03 20.78
C GLY A 301 -16.99 41.83 21.03
N HIS A 302 -16.45 40.63 20.79
CA HIS A 302 -15.05 40.30 21.04
C HIS A 302 -14.10 40.64 19.88
N TRP A 303 -14.60 41.03 18.71
CA TRP A 303 -13.76 41.31 17.53
C TRP A 303 -13.84 42.78 17.08
N SER A 304 -12.98 43.65 17.64
CA SER A 304 -12.69 44.96 17.04
C SER A 304 -11.59 44.80 15.98
N SER A 305 -11.93 45.06 14.70
CA SER A 305 -10.98 44.98 13.58
C SER A 305 -9.94 46.10 13.57
N THR A 306 -10.09 47.10 14.45
CA THR A 306 -9.17 48.24 14.54
C THR A 306 -7.83 47.83 15.18
N LYS A 307 -6.74 48.45 14.72
CA LYS A 307 -5.38 48.23 15.26
C LYS A 307 -5.34 48.44 16.80
N LYS A 308 -6.17 49.38 17.29
CA LYS A 308 -6.36 49.71 18.71
C LYS A 308 -7.04 48.58 19.50
N GLY A 309 -8.08 47.96 18.94
CA GLY A 309 -8.76 46.81 19.55
C GLY A 309 -7.90 45.55 19.68
N ARG A 310 -6.96 45.32 18.74
CA ARG A 310 -5.97 44.24 18.89
C ARG A 310 -4.98 44.49 20.03
N GLN A 311 -4.50 45.71 20.19
CA GLN A 311 -3.60 46.05 21.30
C GLN A 311 -4.29 45.91 22.66
N GLU A 312 -5.55 46.33 22.79
CA GLU A 312 -6.31 46.20 24.04
C GLU A 312 -6.64 44.75 24.40
N PHE A 313 -6.96 43.89 23.42
CA PHE A 313 -7.23 42.47 23.67
C PHE A 313 -6.00 41.71 24.17
N TRP A 314 -4.83 41.93 23.54
CA TRP A 314 -3.58 41.30 23.96
C TRP A 314 -3.04 41.86 25.29
N GLY A 315 -3.21 43.16 25.55
CA GLY A 315 -2.81 43.78 26.82
C GLY A 315 -3.62 43.28 28.04
N LYS A 316 -4.88 42.88 27.85
CA LYS A 316 -5.69 42.27 28.93
C LYS A 316 -5.25 40.86 29.30
N LEU A 317 -4.75 40.08 28.34
CA LEU A 317 -4.25 38.71 28.56
C LEU A 317 -2.93 38.67 29.34
N GLU A 318 -2.08 39.69 29.20
CA GLU A 318 -0.84 39.82 29.98
C GLU A 318 -1.09 40.21 31.44
N ASN A 319 -2.13 41.00 31.72
CA ASN A 319 -2.49 41.39 33.09
C ASN A 319 -3.21 40.27 33.86
N ALA A 320 -3.87 39.33 33.20
CA ALA A 320 -4.52 38.19 33.83
C ALA A 320 -3.56 37.04 34.22
N ARG A 321 -2.29 37.12 33.81
CA ARG A 321 -1.23 36.15 34.12
C ARG A 321 -0.28 36.60 35.23
N LYS A 322 -0.49 37.79 35.79
CA LYS A 322 0.16 38.28 37.02
C LYS A 322 -0.81 38.10 38.18
#